data_AF-A0AAD0WF46-F1
#
_entry.id   AF-A0AAD0WF46-F1
#
_cell.length_a   1.000
_cell.length_b   1.000
_cell.length_c   1.000
_cell.angle_alpha   90.00
_cell.angle_beta   90.00
_cell.angle_gamma   90.00
#
_symmetry.space_group_name_H-M   'P 1'
#
loop_
_entity.id
_entity.type
_entity.pdbx_description
1 polymer ?
#
loop_
_entity_poly.entity_id
_entity_poly.type
_entity_poly.pdbx_seq_one_letter_code
_entity_poly.pdbx_strand_id
1 'polypeptide(L)'
;MTPSAFQLLRRLLQLGMLLVAMATLALPARAADDFLPPEQAFRFSAAQIDGQTVEVKFAIADGYYMYRERLAVAADPATVTFAPLELPPGKVKFDDTFNKDVETYRHELAFRVRARDAAGPFSLIVTSQGCADQGVCYPPMKSRFRVEPAAASPVPLVGGALDAAESSDVLGGRIASTLGGGNLGAIAALFFGLGLLLTFTPCVLPMLPILSAIVVGEHATRMRAAAVSLAYVLGMAVVYTAVGVAAGLAGQGLQAALQNAWVLGAFAALMVVLSLSMFGLYELQLPAAWHHRLTQASNRLSGGQVAGAAVMGALSALIVSPCVTPALAGALAYIAQTGNAVVGGAALFSMAIGMGVPLVLVGMGAGNLLPRAGYWLVVTKAIFGFILLGVALWIVQPVLPAWLAMVAWAVLLIAAAVFLRTFDSLPADAGPLPRLGKVVGVVLALAGAVQLVGMAAGGRDPLQPLAGVMRASTGGQSDTRGVVFRRVKSVSEVDDAVRTASATGRPVMLDFYADWCVSCKEMERLTFTDARVRAALADVVLLQADVTADNADDQALLKRFGLFGPPATIFFDAQGSQAPARVVGFERADTFLASLRRALGTVQAKPST
;
A
#
# COMPACT_ATOMS: atom_id res chain seq x y z
N MET A 1 54.64 8.94 -0.99
CA MET A 1 53.31 9.43 -1.37
C MET A 1 52.49 9.60 -0.10
N THR A 2 52.08 10.82 0.22
CA THR A 2 51.48 11.18 1.51
C THR A 2 49.98 10.84 1.55
N PRO A 3 49.43 10.47 2.73
CA PRO A 3 48.03 10.06 2.90
C PRO A 3 46.99 11.15 2.58
N SER A 4 47.43 12.40 2.41
CA SER A 4 46.56 13.52 2.00
C SER A 4 46.16 13.46 0.52
N ALA A 5 47.00 12.93 -0.36
CA ALA A 5 46.71 12.86 -1.80
C ALA A 5 45.61 11.83 -2.12
N PHE A 6 45.58 10.71 -1.39
CA PHE A 6 44.58 9.64 -1.60
C PHE A 6 43.18 10.06 -1.14
N GLN A 7 43.08 10.85 -0.06
CA GLN A 7 41.80 11.39 0.41
C GLN A 7 41.23 12.47 -0.53
N LEU A 8 42.11 13.27 -1.15
CA LEU A 8 41.71 14.28 -2.14
C LEU A 8 41.20 13.64 -3.43
N LEU A 9 41.88 12.59 -3.91
CA LEU A 9 41.47 11.84 -5.09
C LEU A 9 40.12 11.13 -4.89
N ARG A 10 39.90 10.53 -3.72
CA ARG A 10 38.61 9.90 -3.36
C ARG A 10 37.46 10.91 -3.27
N ARG A 11 37.70 12.11 -2.74
CA ARG A 11 36.68 13.18 -2.70
C ARG A 11 36.36 13.72 -4.09
N LEU A 12 37.35 13.86 -4.97
CA LEU A 12 37.15 14.26 -6.36
C LEU A 12 36.36 13.20 -7.16
N LEU A 13 36.64 11.91 -6.93
CA LEU A 13 35.88 10.80 -7.52
C LEU A 13 34.43 10.74 -7.01
N GLN A 14 34.21 10.96 -5.71
CA GLN A 14 32.87 11.02 -5.14
C GLN A 14 32.07 12.24 -5.66
N LEU A 15 32.72 13.39 -5.84
CA LEU A 15 32.07 14.58 -6.41
C LEU A 15 31.74 14.39 -7.89
N GLY A 16 32.63 13.74 -8.64
CA GLY A 16 32.42 13.39 -10.05
C GLY A 16 31.26 12.41 -10.23
N MET A 17 31.16 11.39 -9.37
CA MET A 17 30.06 10.42 -9.40
C MET A 17 28.71 11.06 -9.03
N LEU A 18 28.71 12.04 -8.12
CA LEU A 18 27.52 12.80 -7.73
C LEU A 18 27.05 13.74 -8.87
N LEU A 19 27.99 14.36 -9.59
CA LEU A 19 27.71 15.22 -10.76
C LEU A 19 27.18 14.42 -11.96
N VAL A 20 27.68 13.20 -12.18
CA VAL A 20 27.17 12.30 -13.22
C VAL A 20 25.76 11.81 -12.87
N ALA A 21 25.49 11.48 -11.60
CA ALA A 21 24.15 11.11 -11.14
C ALA A 21 23.14 12.28 -11.27
N MET A 22 23.58 13.52 -11.02
CA MET A 22 22.75 14.72 -11.23
C MET A 22 22.49 15.00 -12.72
N ALA A 23 23.46 14.74 -13.59
CA ALA A 23 23.30 14.91 -15.04
C ALA A 23 22.37 13.87 -15.67
N THR A 24 22.31 12.64 -15.13
CA THR A 24 21.36 11.61 -15.60
C THR A 24 19.90 11.86 -15.18
N LEU A 25 19.68 12.71 -14.16
CA LEU A 25 18.35 13.12 -13.71
C LEU A 25 17.74 14.27 -14.54
N ALA A 26 18.49 14.84 -15.49
CA ALA A 26 18.07 16.03 -16.26
C ALA A 26 17.63 15.73 -17.71
N LEU A 27 17.48 14.46 -18.11
CA LEU A 27 16.90 14.11 -19.41
C LEU A 27 15.37 14.15 -19.33
N PRO A 28 14.68 14.90 -20.21
CA PRO A 28 13.23 14.93 -20.22
C PRO A 28 12.74 13.62 -20.84
N ALA A 29 12.17 12.73 -20.03
CA ALA A 29 11.38 11.61 -20.50
C ALA A 29 10.06 12.15 -21.07
N ARG A 30 9.99 12.30 -22.40
CA ARG A 30 8.71 12.48 -23.10
C ARG A 30 8.02 11.11 -23.18
N ALA A 31 7.01 10.90 -22.34
CA ALA A 31 6.04 9.82 -22.52
C ALA A 31 4.79 10.37 -23.19
N ALA A 32 4.28 9.63 -24.16
CA ALA A 32 3.21 10.00 -25.07
C ALA A 32 1.82 9.59 -24.54
N ASP A 33 0.86 10.48 -24.83
CA ASP A 33 -0.61 10.36 -24.84
C ASP A 33 -1.33 9.87 -23.56
N ASP A 34 -1.77 10.87 -22.77
CA ASP A 34 -2.57 10.79 -21.55
C ASP A 34 -4.01 10.29 -21.82
N PHE A 35 -4.37 9.14 -21.26
CA PHE A 35 -5.77 8.73 -21.08
C PHE A 35 -6.34 9.37 -19.80
N LEU A 36 -7.57 9.89 -19.87
CA LEU A 36 -8.23 10.48 -18.71
C LEU A 36 -8.64 9.39 -17.70
N PRO A 37 -8.54 9.65 -16.39
CA PRO A 37 -9.13 8.78 -15.38
C PRO A 37 -10.64 8.63 -15.59
N PRO A 38 -11.23 7.46 -15.26
CA PRO A 38 -12.64 7.16 -15.52
C PRO A 38 -13.61 8.18 -14.88
N GLU A 39 -13.30 8.71 -13.72
CA GLU A 39 -14.11 9.71 -13.02
C GLU A 39 -14.07 11.09 -13.71
N GLN A 40 -12.99 11.38 -14.44
CA GLN A 40 -12.86 12.60 -15.24
C GLN A 40 -13.48 12.42 -16.63
N ALA A 41 -13.38 11.21 -17.19
CA ALA A 41 -13.99 10.84 -18.46
C ALA A 41 -15.52 10.73 -18.36
N PHE A 42 -16.06 10.31 -17.21
CA PHE A 42 -17.49 10.10 -16.96
C PHE A 42 -17.92 10.75 -15.64
N ARG A 43 -18.06 12.07 -15.62
CA ARG A 43 -18.39 12.82 -14.40
C ARG A 43 -19.85 12.58 -14.02
N PHE A 44 -20.06 11.79 -12.96
CA PHE A 44 -21.38 11.55 -12.38
C PHE A 44 -21.82 12.71 -11.49
N SER A 45 -23.07 13.14 -11.69
CA SER A 45 -23.78 14.05 -10.79
C SER A 45 -25.22 13.56 -10.63
N ALA A 46 -25.75 13.65 -9.42
CA ALA A 46 -27.13 13.33 -9.15
C ALA A 46 -27.75 14.41 -8.27
N ALA A 47 -28.99 14.79 -8.59
CA ALA A 47 -29.75 15.78 -7.85
C ALA A 47 -31.13 15.20 -7.53
N GLN A 48 -31.54 15.29 -6.27
CA GLN A 48 -32.90 14.92 -5.87
C GLN A 48 -33.84 16.03 -6.31
N ILE A 49 -34.78 15.73 -7.21
CA ILE A 49 -35.82 16.69 -7.64
C ILE A 49 -36.93 16.69 -6.58
N ASP A 50 -37.38 15.51 -6.19
CA ASP A 50 -38.46 15.29 -5.23
C ASP A 50 -38.10 14.17 -4.25
N GLY A 51 -38.89 13.96 -3.19
CA GLY A 51 -38.69 12.89 -2.20
C GLY A 51 -38.63 11.45 -2.74
N GLN A 52 -38.94 11.24 -4.03
CA GLN A 52 -38.94 9.93 -4.72
C GLN A 52 -38.30 9.95 -6.11
N THR A 53 -37.87 11.11 -6.62
CA THR A 53 -37.31 11.27 -7.98
C THR A 53 -35.91 11.84 -7.91
N VAL A 54 -34.94 11.12 -8.50
CA VAL A 54 -33.55 11.56 -8.62
C VAL A 54 -33.21 11.77 -10.08
N GLU A 55 -32.68 12.94 -10.41
CA GLU A 55 -32.09 13.23 -11.72
C GLU A 55 -30.62 12.83 -11.71
N VAL A 56 -30.24 11.95 -12.64
CA VAL A 56 -28.87 11.48 -12.81
C VAL A 56 -28.32 12.07 -14.10
N LYS A 57 -27.15 12.71 -14.01
CA LYS A 57 -26.42 13.30 -15.15
C LYS A 57 -24.99 12.81 -15.19
N PHE A 58 -24.56 12.35 -16.35
CA PHE A 58 -23.17 12.05 -16.68
C PHE A 58 -22.67 13.06 -17.70
N ALA A 59 -21.59 13.78 -17.38
CA ALA A 59 -20.84 14.55 -18.38
C ALA A 59 -19.68 13.69 -18.89
N ILE A 60 -19.66 13.43 -20.19
CA ILE A 60 -18.73 12.52 -20.87
C ILE A 60 -17.69 13.36 -21.61
N ALA A 61 -16.41 13.14 -21.33
CA ALA A 61 -15.32 13.88 -21.96
C ALA A 61 -15.20 13.60 -23.47
N ASP A 62 -14.62 14.54 -24.21
CA ASP A 62 -14.39 14.39 -25.65
C ASP A 62 -13.45 13.20 -25.93
N GLY A 63 -13.84 12.36 -26.90
CA GLY A 63 -13.13 11.10 -27.22
C GLY A 63 -13.57 9.89 -26.38
N TYR A 64 -14.60 10.03 -25.54
CA TYR A 64 -15.17 8.95 -24.72
C TYR A 64 -16.65 8.73 -25.00
N TYR A 65 -17.14 7.52 -24.75
CA TYR A 65 -18.55 7.15 -24.93
C TYR A 65 -19.01 6.13 -23.88
N MET A 66 -20.31 6.12 -23.57
CA MET A 66 -20.94 5.20 -22.61
C MET A 66 -21.98 4.30 -23.30
N TYR A 67 -22.10 3.04 -22.87
CA TYR A 67 -23.08 2.10 -23.44
C TYR A 67 -24.43 2.20 -22.76
N ARG A 68 -25.51 2.24 -23.56
CA ARG A 68 -26.89 2.20 -23.06
C ARG A 68 -27.21 0.90 -22.31
N GLU A 69 -26.80 -0.24 -22.87
CA GLU A 69 -27.09 -1.58 -22.34
C GLU A 69 -26.29 -1.93 -21.06
N ARG A 70 -25.29 -1.12 -20.69
CA ARG A 70 -24.47 -1.31 -19.49
C ARG A 70 -24.80 -0.32 -18.36
N LEU A 71 -25.96 0.33 -18.46
CA LEU A 71 -26.53 1.15 -17.39
C LEU A 71 -27.50 0.32 -16.55
N ALA A 72 -27.20 0.17 -15.26
CA ALA A 72 -28.07 -0.52 -14.32
C ALA A 72 -28.23 0.29 -13.03
N VAL A 73 -29.41 0.21 -12.42
CA VAL A 73 -29.74 0.93 -11.18
C VAL A 73 -30.18 -0.05 -10.11
N ALA A 74 -29.62 0.11 -8.91
CA ALA A 74 -29.94 -0.69 -7.73
C ALA A 74 -30.06 0.20 -6.47
N ALA A 75 -30.72 -0.32 -5.44
CA ALA A 75 -30.89 0.36 -4.15
C ALA A 75 -30.20 -0.42 -3.03
N ASP A 76 -29.69 0.30 -2.04
CA ASP A 76 -29.21 -0.26 -0.77
C ASP A 76 -29.87 0.49 0.41
N PRO A 77 -30.72 -0.17 1.22
CA PRO A 77 -31.09 -1.60 1.18
C PRO A 77 -31.96 -1.98 -0.03
N ALA A 78 -31.88 -3.24 -0.47
CA ALA A 78 -32.56 -3.77 -1.67
C ALA A 78 -34.10 -3.85 -1.58
N THR A 79 -34.70 -3.26 -0.56
CA THR A 79 -36.14 -3.17 -0.33
C THR A 79 -36.83 -2.12 -1.20
N VAL A 80 -36.09 -1.20 -1.82
CA VAL A 80 -36.63 -0.15 -2.70
C VAL A 80 -36.60 -0.64 -4.15
N THR A 81 -37.74 -0.59 -4.84
CA THR A 81 -37.83 -0.93 -6.27
C THR A 81 -37.87 0.34 -7.12
N PHE A 82 -37.42 0.27 -8.37
CA PHE A 82 -37.42 1.41 -9.29
C PHE A 82 -38.42 1.21 -10.43
N ALA A 83 -38.99 2.30 -10.92
CA ALA A 83 -39.73 2.29 -12.18
C ALA A 83 -38.78 2.00 -13.37
N PRO A 84 -39.28 1.53 -14.52
CA PRO A 84 -38.47 1.35 -15.72
C PRO A 84 -37.70 2.63 -16.08
N LEU A 85 -36.41 2.50 -16.39
CA LEU A 85 -35.57 3.64 -16.73
C LEU A 85 -35.98 4.23 -18.09
N GLU A 86 -36.41 5.48 -18.08
CA GLU A 86 -36.62 6.28 -19.28
C GLU A 86 -35.27 6.87 -19.73
N LEU A 87 -34.54 6.13 -20.55
CA LEU A 87 -33.27 6.56 -21.14
C LEU A 87 -33.51 7.28 -22.48
N PRO A 88 -32.83 8.40 -22.77
CA PRO A 88 -32.92 9.07 -24.07
C PRO A 88 -32.38 8.16 -25.18
N PRO A 89 -32.80 8.32 -26.45
CA PRO A 89 -32.27 7.52 -27.56
C PRO A 89 -30.76 7.75 -27.73
N GLY A 90 -29.97 6.67 -27.79
CA GLY A 90 -28.53 6.74 -28.02
C GLY A 90 -28.18 6.78 -29.51
N LYS A 91 -26.91 7.07 -29.83
CA LYS A 91 -26.40 6.92 -31.21
C LYS A 91 -25.92 5.48 -31.40
N VAL A 92 -26.49 4.78 -32.38
CA VAL A 92 -26.06 3.44 -32.76
C VAL A 92 -24.70 3.54 -33.43
N LYS A 93 -23.71 2.81 -32.89
CA LYS A 93 -22.38 2.66 -33.48
C LYS A 93 -22.03 1.17 -33.46
N PHE A 94 -21.41 0.70 -34.53
CA PHE A 94 -20.80 -0.62 -34.53
C PHE A 94 -19.54 -0.59 -33.65
N ASP A 95 -19.49 -1.47 -32.65
CA ASP A 95 -18.37 -1.54 -31.72
C ASP A 95 -17.47 -2.73 -32.05
N ASP A 96 -16.23 -2.44 -32.47
CA ASP A 96 -15.24 -3.45 -32.85
C ASP A 96 -14.80 -4.33 -31.66
N THR A 97 -14.97 -3.85 -30.42
CA THR A 97 -14.63 -4.59 -29.18
C THR A 97 -15.69 -5.63 -28.87
N PHE A 98 -16.96 -5.34 -29.18
CA PHE A 98 -18.10 -6.22 -28.90
C PHE A 98 -18.68 -6.91 -30.14
N ASN A 99 -18.18 -6.58 -31.34
CA ASN A 99 -18.59 -7.10 -32.65
C ASN A 99 -20.12 -7.06 -32.87
N LYS A 100 -20.77 -5.98 -32.43
CA LYS A 100 -22.20 -5.74 -32.57
C LYS A 100 -22.53 -4.25 -32.60
N ASP A 101 -23.70 -3.92 -33.12
CA ASP A 101 -24.27 -2.58 -33.01
C ASP A 101 -24.70 -2.31 -31.58
N VAL A 102 -24.17 -1.25 -30.98
CA VAL A 102 -24.49 -0.81 -29.63
C VAL A 102 -24.91 0.66 -29.64
N GLU A 103 -25.89 0.97 -28.81
CA GLU A 103 -26.28 2.35 -28.56
C GLU A 103 -25.33 3.00 -27.56
N THR A 104 -24.76 4.13 -27.96
CA THR A 104 -23.77 4.87 -27.17
C THR A 104 -24.20 6.32 -26.93
N TYR A 105 -23.75 6.87 -25.79
CA TYR A 105 -23.92 8.27 -25.43
C TYR A 105 -22.57 8.99 -25.41
N ARG A 106 -22.56 10.26 -25.80
CA ARG A 106 -21.38 11.16 -25.81
C ARG A 106 -21.77 12.53 -25.29
N HIS A 107 -20.80 13.27 -24.76
CA HIS A 107 -20.92 14.61 -24.17
C HIS A 107 -21.79 14.66 -22.91
N GLU A 108 -23.05 14.25 -22.99
CA GLU A 108 -23.98 14.28 -21.87
C GLU A 108 -24.98 13.12 -21.93
N LEU A 109 -25.27 12.54 -20.77
CA LEU A 109 -26.37 11.61 -20.55
C LEU A 109 -27.14 12.04 -19.31
N ALA A 110 -28.41 12.40 -19.48
CA ALA A 110 -29.32 12.74 -18.39
C ALA A 110 -30.54 11.81 -18.41
N PHE A 111 -30.87 11.23 -17.25
CA PHE A 111 -32.08 10.41 -17.08
C PHE A 111 -32.62 10.53 -15.65
N ARG A 112 -33.90 10.19 -15.48
CA ARG A 112 -34.59 10.27 -14.19
C ARG A 112 -34.84 8.88 -13.64
N VAL A 113 -34.56 8.70 -12.37
CA VAL A 113 -34.84 7.47 -11.62
C VAL A 113 -35.94 7.76 -10.62
N ARG A 114 -37.05 7.01 -10.71
CA ARG A 114 -38.17 7.11 -9.78
C ARG A 114 -38.22 5.87 -8.88
N ALA A 115 -38.07 6.08 -7.58
CA ALA A 115 -38.19 5.04 -6.56
C ALA A 115 -39.67 4.75 -6.24
N ARG A 116 -40.01 3.47 -6.06
CA ARG A 116 -41.29 2.99 -5.54
C ARG A 116 -41.03 2.45 -4.12
N ASP A 117 -41.91 2.83 -3.19
CA ASP A 117 -41.91 2.34 -1.81
C ASP A 117 -40.67 2.69 -0.96
N ALA A 118 -40.17 3.93 -1.06
CA ALA A 118 -39.10 4.43 -0.20
C ALA A 118 -39.65 4.93 1.15
N ALA A 119 -39.58 4.09 2.19
CA ALA A 119 -40.02 4.42 3.56
C ALA A 119 -38.90 5.04 4.45
N GLY A 120 -37.64 4.99 4.01
CA GLY A 120 -36.47 5.48 4.77
C GLY A 120 -35.29 5.83 3.85
N PRO A 121 -34.21 6.43 4.39
CA PRO A 121 -33.05 6.82 3.60
C PRO A 121 -32.42 5.62 2.91
N PHE A 122 -32.19 5.73 1.60
CA PHE A 122 -31.60 4.67 0.79
C PHE A 122 -30.46 5.22 -0.07
N SER A 123 -29.52 4.35 -0.45
CA SER A 123 -28.44 4.69 -1.39
C SER A 123 -28.81 4.21 -2.78
N LEU A 124 -28.94 5.14 -3.72
CA LEU A 124 -29.06 4.87 -5.15
C LEU A 124 -27.69 4.46 -5.71
N ILE A 125 -27.58 3.27 -6.28
CA ILE A 125 -26.38 2.75 -6.91
C ILE A 125 -26.61 2.73 -8.42
N VAL A 126 -25.89 3.57 -9.17
CA VAL A 126 -25.89 3.58 -10.62
C VAL A 126 -24.62 2.88 -11.11
N THR A 127 -24.78 1.75 -11.78
CA THR A 127 -23.69 1.03 -12.45
C THR A 127 -23.62 1.50 -13.89
N SER A 128 -22.45 1.95 -14.34
CA SER A 128 -22.23 2.41 -15.71
C SER A 128 -20.88 1.93 -16.26
N GLN A 129 -20.77 1.87 -17.58
CA GLN A 129 -19.53 1.50 -18.26
C GLN A 129 -19.34 2.38 -19.50
N GLY A 130 -18.11 2.84 -19.72
CA GLY A 130 -17.73 3.57 -20.91
C GLY A 130 -16.32 3.22 -21.39
N CYS A 131 -16.03 3.64 -22.62
CA CYS A 131 -14.76 3.39 -23.31
C CYS A 131 -14.24 4.67 -23.99
N ALA A 132 -12.94 4.71 -24.22
CA ALA A 132 -12.28 5.69 -25.06
C ALA A 132 -12.36 5.26 -26.53
N ASP A 133 -12.40 6.24 -27.44
CA ASP A 133 -12.34 6.00 -28.90
C ASP A 133 -11.05 5.32 -29.35
N GLN A 134 -9.98 5.45 -28.57
CA GLN A 134 -8.70 4.80 -28.81
C GLN A 134 -8.65 3.34 -28.31
N GLY A 135 -9.80 2.72 -28.02
CA GLY A 135 -9.94 1.27 -27.79
C GLY A 135 -9.77 0.82 -26.33
N VAL A 136 -9.70 1.74 -25.36
CA VAL A 136 -9.57 1.41 -23.94
C VAL A 136 -10.95 1.45 -23.27
N CYS A 137 -11.40 0.31 -22.78
CA CYS A 137 -12.65 0.20 -22.02
C CYS A 137 -12.39 0.15 -20.51
N TYR A 138 -13.12 0.97 -19.77
CA TYR A 138 -13.03 1.01 -18.32
C TYR A 138 -13.91 -0.08 -17.68
N PRO A 139 -13.56 -0.58 -16.49
CA PRO A 139 -14.39 -1.52 -15.75
C PRO A 139 -15.72 -0.86 -15.32
N PRO A 140 -16.79 -1.65 -15.07
CA PRO A 140 -18.07 -1.13 -14.59
C PRO A 140 -17.91 -0.36 -13.28
N MET A 141 -18.35 0.90 -13.29
CA MET A 141 -18.22 1.84 -12.18
C MET A 141 -19.53 1.91 -11.42
N LYS A 142 -19.49 1.95 -10.09
CA LYS A 142 -20.68 2.08 -9.23
C LYS A 142 -20.69 3.46 -8.57
N SER A 143 -21.51 4.37 -9.09
CA SER A 143 -21.75 5.68 -8.49
C SER A 143 -22.86 5.58 -7.44
N ARG A 144 -22.62 6.09 -6.23
CA ARG A 144 -23.59 6.05 -5.12
C ARG A 144 -24.09 7.45 -4.82
N PHE A 145 -25.40 7.59 -4.65
CA PHE A 145 -26.04 8.82 -4.20
C PHE A 145 -27.01 8.52 -3.05
N ARG A 146 -26.87 9.21 -1.92
CA ARG A 146 -27.78 9.05 -0.78
C ARG A 146 -29.05 9.85 -1.05
N VAL A 147 -30.19 9.17 -1.03
CA VAL A 147 -31.51 9.77 -1.15
C VAL A 147 -32.10 9.83 0.24
N GLU A 148 -32.34 11.05 0.72
CA GLU A 148 -33.06 11.29 1.96
C GLU A 148 -34.54 11.47 1.58
N PRO A 149 -35.44 10.54 1.96
CA PRO A 149 -36.86 10.85 1.92
C PRO A 149 -37.10 12.01 2.89
N ALA A 150 -38.12 12.82 2.61
CA ALA A 150 -38.45 14.00 3.40
C ALA A 150 -39.01 13.62 4.78
N ALA A 151 -38.16 13.06 5.66
CA ALA A 151 -38.31 12.98 7.10
C ALA A 151 -37.02 12.42 7.74
N ALA A 152 -36.51 13.18 8.71
CA ALA A 152 -35.55 12.81 9.77
C ALA A 152 -34.04 13.05 9.51
N SER A 153 -33.56 14.14 10.11
CA SER A 153 -32.16 14.45 10.42
C SER A 153 -31.51 13.42 11.35
N PRO A 154 -30.21 13.07 11.19
CA PRO A 154 -29.52 12.20 12.13
C PRO A 154 -28.64 12.97 13.14
N VAL A 155 -28.73 12.57 14.40
CA VAL A 155 -27.77 12.86 15.48
C VAL A 155 -26.77 11.69 15.57
N PRO A 156 -25.45 11.91 15.66
CA PRO A 156 -24.48 10.83 15.73
C PRO A 156 -24.28 10.35 17.18
N LEU A 157 -24.41 9.04 17.39
CA LEU A 157 -23.98 8.33 18.60
C LEU A 157 -22.66 7.61 18.31
N VAL A 158 -21.65 7.95 19.10
CA VAL A 158 -20.33 7.31 19.18
C VAL A 158 -20.41 6.14 20.16
N GLY A 159 -19.84 4.99 19.79
CA GLY A 159 -19.55 3.92 20.74
C GLY A 159 -18.82 2.72 20.13
N GLY A 160 -17.71 2.31 20.75
CA GLY A 160 -17.27 0.91 20.81
C GLY A 160 -16.02 0.52 20.02
N ALA A 161 -14.96 0.14 20.73
CA ALA A 161 -13.63 -0.20 20.20
C ALA A 161 -13.44 -1.69 19.81
N LEU A 162 -12.32 -1.94 19.11
CA LEU A 162 -11.51 -3.17 18.96
C LEU A 162 -11.96 -4.26 17.96
N ASP A 163 -11.40 -4.21 16.74
CA ASP A 163 -10.75 -5.36 16.09
C ASP A 163 -9.75 -4.89 15.02
N ALA A 164 -8.50 -5.38 15.10
CA ALA A 164 -7.33 -4.81 14.44
C ALA A 164 -6.84 -5.56 13.19
N ALA A 165 -7.66 -6.44 12.60
CA ALA A 165 -7.29 -7.19 11.39
C ALA A 165 -8.22 -6.94 10.18
N GLU A 166 -9.44 -6.44 10.38
CA GLU A 166 -10.36 -5.99 9.30
C GLU A 166 -10.23 -4.49 8.97
N SER A 167 -9.30 -3.80 9.62
CA SER A 167 -9.19 -2.34 9.61
C SER A 167 -8.57 -1.75 8.34
N SER A 168 -7.99 -2.54 7.43
CA SER A 168 -7.43 -2.01 6.19
C SER A 168 -8.51 -1.73 5.14
N ASP A 169 -9.50 -2.61 5.03
CA ASP A 169 -10.52 -2.57 3.97
C ASP A 169 -11.71 -1.65 4.36
N VAL A 170 -12.10 -1.67 5.64
CA VAL A 170 -13.16 -0.79 6.18
C VAL A 170 -12.68 0.65 6.34
N LEU A 171 -11.42 0.87 6.74
CA LEU A 171 -10.84 2.21 6.79
C LEU A 171 -10.61 2.73 5.37
N GLY A 172 -10.10 1.90 4.45
CA GLY A 172 -9.98 2.24 3.03
C GLY A 172 -11.29 2.69 2.40
N GLY A 173 -12.40 1.99 2.67
CA GLY A 173 -13.74 2.37 2.19
C GLY A 173 -14.32 3.64 2.83
N ARG A 174 -14.05 3.89 4.12
CA ARG A 174 -14.47 5.13 4.82
C ARG A 174 -13.65 6.35 4.42
N ILE A 175 -12.36 6.14 4.17
CA ILE A 175 -11.47 7.14 3.57
C ILE A 175 -11.97 7.43 2.14
N ALA A 176 -12.18 6.43 1.28
CA ALA A 176 -12.67 6.64 -0.08
C ALA A 176 -14.02 7.39 -0.16
N SER A 177 -14.96 7.11 0.75
CA SER A 177 -16.28 7.78 0.81
C SER A 177 -16.24 9.20 1.38
N THR A 178 -15.36 9.49 2.34
CA THR A 178 -15.15 10.88 2.83
C THR A 178 -14.34 11.71 1.83
N LEU A 179 -13.42 11.07 1.12
CA LEU A 179 -12.61 11.68 0.06
C LEU A 179 -13.40 11.87 -1.25
N GLY A 180 -14.44 11.07 -1.51
CA GLY A 180 -15.37 11.26 -2.64
C GLY A 180 -16.35 12.44 -2.45
N GLY A 181 -16.51 12.94 -1.22
CA GLY A 181 -17.39 14.09 -0.91
C GLY A 181 -16.79 15.46 -1.23
N GLY A 182 -15.56 15.55 -1.73
CA GLY A 182 -14.91 16.81 -2.17
C GLY A 182 -14.64 17.85 -1.07
N ASN A 183 -14.95 17.55 0.20
CA ASN A 183 -14.78 18.50 1.29
C ASN A 183 -13.33 18.50 1.78
N LEU A 184 -12.56 19.50 1.32
CA LEU A 184 -11.15 19.70 1.67
C LEU A 184 -10.92 19.70 3.21
N GLY A 185 -11.89 20.20 3.98
CA GLY A 185 -11.82 20.23 5.44
C GLY A 185 -11.93 18.85 6.08
N ALA A 186 -12.75 17.95 5.53
CA ALA A 186 -12.89 16.58 6.02
C ALA A 186 -11.63 15.75 5.71
N ILE A 187 -11.05 15.95 4.52
CA ILE A 187 -9.78 15.32 4.13
C ILE A 187 -8.65 15.81 5.04
N ALA A 188 -8.52 17.13 5.24
CA ALA A 188 -7.54 17.69 6.15
C ALA A 188 -7.71 17.16 7.58
N ALA A 189 -8.93 17.12 8.12
CA ALA A 189 -9.19 16.60 9.47
C ALA A 189 -8.83 15.12 9.62
N LEU A 190 -9.11 14.31 8.62
CA LEU A 190 -8.75 12.89 8.60
C LEU A 190 -7.23 12.68 8.58
N PHE A 191 -6.53 13.38 7.68
CA PHE A 191 -5.06 13.30 7.56
C PHE A 191 -4.35 13.86 8.80
N PHE A 192 -4.90 14.91 9.39
CA PHE A 192 -4.45 15.42 10.69
C PHE A 192 -4.61 14.36 11.79
N GLY A 193 -5.76 13.67 11.85
CA GLY A 193 -6.00 12.58 12.78
C GLY A 193 -5.04 11.39 12.59
N LEU A 194 -4.76 11.02 11.34
CA LEU A 194 -3.74 10.02 11.02
C LEU A 194 -2.34 10.48 11.45
N GLY A 195 -1.98 11.75 11.25
CA GLY A 195 -0.72 12.32 11.73
C GLY A 195 -0.58 12.26 13.25
N LEU A 196 -1.67 12.53 13.98
CA LEU A 196 -1.70 12.40 15.44
C LEU A 196 -1.43 10.95 15.88
N LEU A 197 -2.09 9.98 15.23
CA LEU A 197 -1.91 8.57 15.51
C LEU A 197 -0.49 8.09 15.19
N LEU A 198 0.10 8.60 14.11
CA LEU A 198 1.46 8.26 13.68
C LEU A 198 2.55 8.82 14.59
N THR A 199 2.25 9.79 15.46
CA THR A 199 3.21 10.24 16.48
C THR A 199 3.58 9.12 17.45
N PHE A 200 2.68 8.17 17.68
CA PHE A 200 2.93 7.00 18.53
C PHE A 200 3.73 5.91 17.83
N THR A 201 4.21 6.15 16.60
CA THR A 201 5.01 5.17 15.86
C THR A 201 6.43 5.05 16.43
N PRO A 202 7.03 3.86 16.29
CA PRO A 202 8.38 3.58 16.78
C PRO A 202 9.48 4.49 16.19
N CYS A 203 9.22 5.17 15.08
CA CYS A 203 10.22 6.01 14.40
C CYS A 203 10.24 7.48 14.85
N VAL A 204 9.15 7.98 15.45
CA VAL A 204 9.06 9.39 15.92
C VAL A 204 9.47 9.49 17.40
N LEU A 205 9.18 8.46 18.20
CA LEU A 205 9.54 8.42 19.63
C LEU A 205 11.04 8.61 19.93
N PRO A 206 12.00 8.08 19.15
CA PRO A 206 13.43 8.29 19.36
C PRO A 206 13.90 9.74 19.17
N MET A 207 13.10 10.61 18.53
CA MET A 207 13.44 12.02 18.34
C MET A 207 13.01 12.92 19.51
N LEU A 208 12.08 12.48 20.36
CA LEU A 208 11.68 13.21 21.57
C LEU A 208 12.86 13.55 22.50
N PRO A 209 13.80 12.62 22.78
CA PRO A 209 15.00 12.93 23.56
C PRO A 209 15.90 14.00 22.93
N ILE A 210 16.00 14.04 21.60
CA ILE A 210 16.83 15.02 20.88
C ILE A 210 16.22 16.43 21.03
N LEU A 211 14.92 16.55 20.84
CA LEU A 211 14.19 17.81 21.03
C LEU A 211 14.24 18.24 22.50
N SER A 212 14.12 17.31 23.44
CA SER A 212 14.26 17.61 24.87
C SER A 212 15.66 18.13 25.21
N ALA A 213 16.74 17.54 24.66
CA ALA A 213 18.09 18.02 24.88
C ALA A 213 18.36 19.42 24.29
N ILE A 214 17.74 19.73 23.14
CA ILE A 214 17.84 21.05 22.49
C ILE A 214 17.00 22.11 23.21
N VAL A 215 15.84 21.73 23.74
CA VAL A 215 14.90 22.64 24.41
C VAL A 215 15.25 22.88 25.88
N VAL A 216 15.87 21.91 26.57
CA VAL A 216 16.25 21.98 28.00
C VAL A 216 17.64 22.61 28.20
N GLY A 217 18.13 23.39 27.24
CA GLY A 217 19.31 24.25 27.45
C GLY A 217 19.03 25.31 28.54
N GLU A 218 20.03 25.58 29.39
CA GLU A 218 19.95 26.45 30.58
C GLU A 218 19.20 27.75 30.28
N HIS A 219 17.98 27.89 30.82
CA HIS A 219 17.07 29.06 30.72
C HIS A 219 16.25 29.25 29.42
N ALA A 220 15.76 28.18 28.78
CA ALA A 220 14.80 28.32 27.68
C ALA A 220 13.41 28.80 28.16
N THR A 221 12.93 29.93 27.62
CA THR A 221 11.56 30.44 27.83
C THR A 221 10.53 29.59 27.05
N ARG A 222 9.31 29.42 27.59
CA ARG A 222 8.21 28.65 26.95
C ARG A 222 7.93 29.06 25.49
N MET A 223 8.04 30.36 25.17
CA MET A 223 7.89 30.86 23.80
C MET A 223 9.02 30.39 22.87
N ARG A 224 10.25 30.28 23.37
CA ARG A 224 11.41 29.86 22.57
C ARG A 224 11.34 28.38 22.26
N ALA A 225 10.93 27.55 23.23
CA ALA A 225 10.64 26.13 23.03
C ALA A 225 9.55 25.90 21.96
N ALA A 226 8.48 26.71 22.00
CA ALA A 226 7.41 26.67 21.00
C ALA A 226 7.90 27.11 19.61
N ALA A 227 8.68 28.20 19.50
CA ALA A 227 9.20 28.68 18.22
C ALA A 227 10.16 27.69 17.54
N VAL A 228 11.03 27.02 18.32
CA VAL A 228 11.95 25.99 17.81
C VAL A 228 11.19 24.75 17.35
N SER A 229 10.19 24.30 18.14
CA SER A 229 9.35 23.16 17.78
C SER A 229 8.49 23.44 16.54
N LEU A 230 7.93 24.65 16.43
CA LEU A 230 7.16 25.08 15.26
C LEU A 230 8.02 25.10 13.99
N ALA A 231 9.25 25.63 14.07
CA ALA A 231 10.17 25.66 12.94
C ALA A 231 10.60 24.25 12.50
N TYR A 232 10.80 23.33 13.46
CA TYR A 232 11.06 21.93 13.17
C TYR A 232 9.88 21.28 12.40
N VAL A 233 8.65 21.49 12.86
CA VAL A 233 7.44 20.97 12.22
C VAL A 233 7.22 21.56 10.82
N LEU A 234 7.43 22.88 10.66
CA LEU A 234 7.35 23.54 9.36
C LEU A 234 8.39 23.00 8.39
N GLY A 235 9.61 22.72 8.84
CA GLY A 235 10.65 22.08 8.03
C GLY A 235 10.23 20.70 7.51
N MET A 236 9.65 19.86 8.37
CA MET A 236 9.09 18.57 7.96
C MET A 236 7.91 18.72 6.99
N ALA A 237 7.00 19.65 7.28
CA ALA A 237 5.80 19.88 6.48
C ALA A 237 6.15 20.33 5.06
N VAL A 238 7.15 21.19 4.88
CA VAL A 238 7.62 21.62 3.55
C VAL A 238 8.17 20.44 2.76
N VAL A 239 8.98 19.58 3.36
CA VAL A 239 9.56 18.41 2.68
C VAL A 239 8.47 17.40 2.28
N TYR A 240 7.56 17.04 3.19
CA TYR A 240 6.47 16.12 2.85
C TYR A 240 5.51 16.68 1.81
N THR A 241 5.22 17.99 1.86
CA THR A 241 4.43 18.66 0.82
C THR A 241 5.15 18.61 -0.53
N ALA A 242 6.46 18.91 -0.56
CA ALA A 242 7.25 18.86 -1.79
C ALA A 242 7.31 17.45 -2.38
N VAL A 243 7.54 16.43 -1.55
CA VAL A 243 7.53 15.02 -1.96
C VAL A 243 6.13 14.61 -2.47
N GLY A 244 5.08 15.05 -1.81
CA GLY A 244 3.69 14.82 -2.22
C GLY A 244 3.33 15.41 -3.57
N VAL A 245 3.70 16.67 -3.79
CA VAL A 245 3.50 17.37 -5.07
C VAL A 245 4.33 16.71 -6.17
N ALA A 246 5.60 16.38 -5.88
CA ALA A 246 6.47 15.67 -6.83
C ALA A 246 5.90 14.29 -7.19
N ALA A 247 5.36 13.56 -6.22
CA ALA A 247 4.74 12.26 -6.44
C ALA A 247 3.42 12.34 -7.22
N GLY A 248 2.60 13.36 -6.97
CA GLY A 248 1.40 13.64 -7.77
C GLY A 248 1.72 13.97 -9.23
N LEU A 249 2.85 14.62 -9.49
CA LEU A 249 3.32 14.95 -10.85
C LEU A 249 4.06 13.78 -11.53
N ALA A 250 4.69 12.88 -10.78
CA ALA A 250 5.48 11.76 -11.30
C ALA A 250 4.64 10.55 -11.76
N GLY A 251 3.36 10.48 -11.37
CA GLY A 251 2.42 9.45 -11.84
C GLY A 251 2.81 8.02 -11.47
N GLN A 252 2.31 7.04 -12.24
CA GLN A 252 2.33 5.61 -11.91
C GLN A 252 3.74 4.98 -11.81
N GLY A 253 4.77 5.62 -12.36
CA GLY A 253 6.15 5.10 -12.35
C GLY A 253 6.88 5.25 -11.01
N LEU A 254 6.46 6.16 -10.13
CA LEU A 254 7.15 6.40 -8.87
C LEU A 254 7.00 5.22 -7.88
N GLN A 255 5.85 4.55 -7.91
CA GLN A 255 5.60 3.40 -7.03
C GLN A 255 6.44 2.18 -7.44
N ALA A 256 6.56 1.90 -8.73
CA ALA A 256 7.44 0.86 -9.25
C ALA A 256 8.92 1.17 -8.97
N ALA A 257 9.34 2.44 -9.16
CA ALA A 257 10.70 2.87 -8.90
C ALA A 257 11.11 2.71 -7.42
N LEU A 258 10.21 3.04 -6.48
CA LEU A 258 10.45 2.90 -5.04
C LEU A 258 10.44 1.45 -4.55
N GLN A 259 9.82 0.53 -5.30
CA GLN A 259 9.77 -0.90 -4.96
C GLN A 259 10.96 -1.71 -5.49
N ASN A 260 11.91 -1.08 -6.19
CA ASN A 260 13.12 -1.75 -6.66
C ASN A 260 13.89 -2.42 -5.50
N ALA A 261 14.34 -3.66 -5.72
CA ALA A 261 15.06 -4.46 -4.71
C ALA A 261 16.27 -3.73 -4.10
N TRP A 262 16.99 -2.94 -4.92
CA TRP A 262 18.12 -2.13 -4.46
C TRP A 262 17.71 -0.98 -3.53
N VAL A 263 16.59 -0.32 -3.83
CA VAL A 263 16.07 0.81 -3.03
C VAL A 263 15.52 0.29 -1.70
N LEU A 264 14.72 -0.78 -1.75
CA LEU A 264 14.23 -1.48 -0.55
C LEU A 264 15.40 -1.98 0.33
N GLY A 265 16.41 -2.58 -0.28
CA GLY A 265 17.61 -3.05 0.41
C GLY A 265 18.40 -1.92 1.07
N ALA A 266 18.55 -0.77 0.39
CA ALA A 266 19.21 0.41 0.96
C ALA A 266 18.44 0.98 2.17
N PHE A 267 17.10 1.07 2.08
CA PHE A 267 16.27 1.53 3.19
C PHE A 267 16.31 0.59 4.40
N ALA A 268 16.27 -0.71 4.15
CA ALA A 268 16.39 -1.68 5.23
C ALA A 268 17.78 -1.66 5.88
N ALA A 269 18.85 -1.53 5.09
CA ALA A 269 20.20 -1.36 5.61
C ALA A 269 20.31 -0.09 6.49
N LEU A 270 19.70 1.02 6.06
CA LEU A 270 19.63 2.24 6.86
C LEU A 270 18.89 2.00 8.20
N MET A 271 17.77 1.28 8.18
CA MET A 271 17.03 0.94 9.40
C MET A 271 17.83 0.04 10.34
N VAL A 272 18.59 -0.93 9.82
CA VAL A 272 19.49 -1.76 10.62
C VAL A 272 20.57 -0.90 11.28
N VAL A 273 21.20 0.01 10.53
CA VAL A 273 22.22 0.93 11.06
C VAL A 273 21.65 1.82 12.17
N LEU A 274 20.45 2.37 11.99
CA LEU A 274 19.77 3.18 13.01
C LEU A 274 19.39 2.37 14.25
N SER A 275 18.98 1.11 14.08
CA SER A 275 18.70 0.23 15.21
C SER A 275 19.96 -0.09 16.02
N LEU A 276 21.08 -0.36 15.36
CA LEU A 276 22.38 -0.58 16.01
C LEU A 276 22.84 0.64 16.83
N SER A 277 22.49 1.84 16.39
CA SER A 277 22.72 3.08 17.16
C SER A 277 21.86 3.14 18.44
N MET A 278 20.60 2.69 18.38
CA MET A 278 19.72 2.62 19.56
C MET A 278 20.15 1.57 20.59
N PHE A 279 20.80 0.48 20.16
CA PHE A 279 21.43 -0.49 21.06
C PHE A 279 22.72 0.03 21.71
N GLY A 280 23.21 1.21 21.32
CA GLY A 280 24.42 1.80 21.87
C GLY A 280 25.72 1.13 21.38
N LEU A 281 25.67 0.29 20.33
CA LEU A 281 26.89 -0.25 19.72
C LEU A 281 27.76 0.87 19.10
N TYR A 282 27.10 1.87 18.54
CA TYR A 282 27.73 3.06 17.97
C TYR A 282 26.86 4.28 18.23
N GLU A 283 27.34 5.23 19.04
CA GLU A 283 26.69 6.53 19.14
C GLU A 283 27.03 7.30 17.85
N LEU A 284 26.05 7.65 17.01
CA LEU A 284 26.24 8.59 15.90
C LEU A 284 26.49 10.00 16.47
N GLN A 285 27.59 10.18 17.20
CA GLN A 285 28.09 11.50 17.54
C GLN A 285 28.76 12.05 16.28
N LEU A 286 28.09 13.02 15.65
CA LEU A 286 28.73 13.93 14.72
C LEU A 286 30.05 14.40 15.35
N PRO A 287 31.20 14.32 14.64
CA PRO A 287 32.49 14.71 15.20
C PRO A 287 32.36 16.06 15.88
N ALA A 288 32.79 16.17 17.13
CA ALA A 288 32.56 17.37 17.94
C ALA A 288 32.98 18.67 17.22
N ALA A 289 33.98 18.60 16.34
CA ALA A 289 34.39 19.71 15.47
C ALA A 289 33.31 20.21 14.50
N TRP A 290 32.50 19.33 13.92
CA TRP A 290 31.39 19.70 13.03
C TRP A 290 30.20 20.21 13.85
N HIS A 291 29.89 19.54 14.96
CA HIS A 291 28.82 19.97 15.85
C HIS A 291 29.13 21.36 16.43
N HIS A 292 30.36 21.62 16.88
CA HIS A 292 30.79 22.92 17.39
C HIS A 292 30.83 24.01 16.33
N ARG A 293 31.23 23.72 15.08
CA ARG A 293 31.22 24.71 13.99
C ARG A 293 29.79 25.07 13.56
N LEU A 294 28.91 24.08 13.47
CA LEU A 294 27.52 24.30 13.08
C LEU A 294 26.74 25.05 14.18
N THR A 295 26.95 24.68 15.45
CA THR A 295 26.34 25.37 16.59
C THR A 295 26.92 26.77 16.81
N GLN A 296 28.22 27.01 16.59
CA GLN A 296 28.80 28.36 16.62
C GLN A 296 28.29 29.24 15.46
N ALA A 297 28.19 28.72 14.25
CA ALA A 297 27.61 29.45 13.11
C ALA A 297 26.11 29.76 13.37
N SER A 298 25.39 28.81 13.98
CA SER A 298 23.98 28.94 14.36
C SER A 298 23.75 29.87 15.56
N ASN A 299 24.70 30.01 16.48
CA ASN A 299 24.60 30.95 17.61
C ASN A 299 25.01 32.38 17.25
N ARG A 300 25.70 32.60 16.12
CA ARG A 300 26.06 33.95 15.64
C ARG A 300 24.90 34.70 14.97
N LEU A 301 23.84 34.00 14.56
CA LEU A 301 22.61 34.61 14.07
C LEU A 301 21.56 34.61 15.18
N SER A 302 20.92 35.77 15.43
CA SER A 302 19.87 35.97 16.44
C SER A 302 18.64 35.06 16.27
N GLY A 303 18.53 34.33 15.16
CA GLY A 303 17.53 33.29 14.88
C GLY A 303 18.11 31.95 14.41
N GLY A 304 19.42 31.72 14.50
CA GLY A 304 20.05 30.56 13.87
C GLY A 304 19.62 29.21 14.44
N GLN A 305 19.24 29.13 15.72
CA GLN A 305 18.68 27.90 16.31
C GLN A 305 17.32 27.51 15.69
N VAL A 306 16.52 28.49 15.23
CA VAL A 306 15.23 28.25 14.56
C VAL A 306 15.47 27.74 13.14
N ALA A 307 16.44 28.33 12.42
CA ALA A 307 16.86 27.84 11.11
C ALA A 307 17.49 26.44 11.18
N GLY A 308 18.33 26.19 12.20
CA GLY A 308 18.92 24.87 12.46
C GLY A 308 17.87 23.80 12.76
N ALA A 309 16.83 24.15 13.52
CA ALA A 309 15.71 23.25 13.79
C ALA A 309 14.88 22.94 12.53
N ALA A 310 14.66 23.92 11.65
CA ALA A 310 13.97 23.70 10.38
C ALA A 310 14.74 22.77 9.44
N VAL A 311 16.07 22.94 9.34
CA VAL A 311 16.94 22.06 8.52
C VAL A 311 16.99 20.65 9.10
N MET A 312 17.12 20.51 10.43
CA MET A 312 17.07 19.21 11.08
C MET A 312 15.70 18.53 10.91
N GLY A 313 14.61 19.29 10.92
CA GLY A 313 13.26 18.81 10.58
C GLY A 313 13.20 18.27 9.15
N ALA A 314 13.70 19.02 8.17
CA ALA A 314 13.74 18.59 6.78
C ALA A 314 14.52 17.27 6.57
N LEU A 315 15.68 17.13 7.23
CA LEU A 315 16.47 15.89 7.19
C LEU A 315 15.75 14.72 7.87
N SER A 316 15.04 15.00 8.97
CA SER A 316 14.31 13.98 9.72
C SER A 316 13.10 13.45 8.94
N ALA A 317 12.42 14.29 8.16
CA ALA A 317 11.34 13.85 7.25
C ALA A 317 11.82 12.78 6.26
N LEU A 318 13.06 12.92 5.74
CA LEU A 318 13.65 11.94 4.84
C LEU A 318 13.92 10.59 5.53
N ILE A 319 14.36 10.64 6.79
CA ILE A 319 14.67 9.44 7.59
C ILE A 319 13.38 8.72 8.04
N VAL A 320 12.32 9.48 8.33
CA VAL A 320 11.03 8.96 8.83
C VAL A 320 10.15 8.41 7.71
N SER A 321 10.40 8.79 6.46
CA SER A 321 9.65 8.36 5.27
C SER A 321 9.39 6.84 5.14
N PRO A 322 10.34 5.93 5.47
CA PRO A 322 10.11 4.49 5.36
C PRO A 322 9.10 3.95 6.39
N CYS A 323 8.94 4.64 7.52
CA CYS A 323 7.98 4.24 8.56
C CYS A 323 6.56 4.74 8.29
N VAL A 324 6.43 5.71 7.40
CA VAL A 324 5.15 6.37 7.06
C VAL A 324 4.66 5.90 5.67
N THR A 325 5.42 5.05 4.99
CA THR A 325 5.12 4.55 3.64
C THR A 325 3.72 3.97 3.49
N PRO A 326 3.14 3.18 4.42
CA PRO A 326 1.77 2.68 4.25
C PRO A 326 0.72 3.80 4.24
N ALA A 327 0.86 4.80 5.10
CA ALA A 327 -0.03 5.97 5.13
C ALA A 327 0.16 6.85 3.90
N LEU A 328 1.42 7.05 3.48
CA LEU A 328 1.75 7.75 2.24
C LEU A 328 1.21 7.02 1.01
N ALA A 329 1.27 5.69 0.94
CA ALA A 329 0.77 4.90 -0.18
C ALA A 329 -0.75 5.09 -0.37
N GLY A 330 -1.53 5.09 0.71
CA GLY A 330 -2.97 5.40 0.64
C GLY A 330 -3.23 6.83 0.16
N ALA A 331 -2.43 7.79 0.63
CA ALA A 331 -2.51 9.18 0.19
C ALA A 331 -2.15 9.34 -1.29
N LEU A 332 -1.06 8.71 -1.73
CA LEU A 332 -0.55 8.73 -3.08
C LEU A 332 -1.50 8.02 -4.04
N ALA A 333 -2.10 6.90 -3.64
CA ALA A 333 -3.12 6.21 -4.43
C ALA A 333 -4.33 7.12 -4.68
N TYR A 334 -4.76 7.89 -3.69
CA TYR A 334 -5.82 8.87 -3.86
C TYR A 334 -5.42 10.06 -4.74
N ILE A 335 -4.20 10.59 -4.57
CA ILE A 335 -3.66 11.68 -5.40
C ILE A 335 -3.56 11.21 -6.86
N ALA A 336 -3.12 9.97 -7.09
CA ALA A 336 -3.05 9.36 -8.41
C ALA A 336 -4.44 9.21 -9.06
N GLN A 337 -5.49 8.93 -8.28
CA GLN A 337 -6.87 8.87 -8.77
C GLN A 337 -7.46 10.25 -9.05
N THR A 338 -7.16 11.25 -8.20
CA THR A 338 -7.77 12.59 -8.31
C THR A 338 -7.00 13.57 -9.19
N GLY A 339 -5.71 13.31 -9.45
CA GLY A 339 -4.83 14.18 -10.25
C GLY A 339 -4.59 15.57 -9.66
N ASN A 340 -5.07 15.84 -8.44
CA ASN A 340 -5.03 17.17 -7.84
C ASN A 340 -3.84 17.31 -6.88
N ALA A 341 -2.72 17.79 -7.40
CA ALA A 341 -1.48 17.99 -6.64
C ALA A 341 -1.65 18.93 -5.42
N VAL A 342 -2.58 19.88 -5.48
CA VAL A 342 -2.86 20.82 -4.38
C VAL A 342 -3.52 20.09 -3.21
N VAL A 343 -4.46 19.17 -3.49
CA VAL A 343 -5.12 18.36 -2.46
C VAL A 343 -4.11 17.41 -1.80
N GLY A 344 -3.23 16.80 -2.61
CA GLY A 344 -2.15 15.96 -2.09
C GLY A 344 -1.16 16.71 -1.19
N GLY A 345 -0.73 17.90 -1.64
CA GLY A 345 0.11 18.78 -0.84
C GLY A 345 -0.56 19.21 0.46
N ALA A 346 -1.82 19.64 0.40
CA ALA A 346 -2.58 20.07 1.59
C ALA A 346 -2.82 18.93 2.59
N ALA A 347 -3.11 17.71 2.10
CA ALA A 347 -3.29 16.53 2.95
C ALA A 347 -1.99 16.17 3.70
N LEU A 348 -0.85 16.14 3.00
CA LEU A 348 0.45 15.83 3.61
C LEU A 348 0.95 16.93 4.54
N PHE A 349 0.67 18.19 4.21
CA PHE A 349 0.91 19.33 5.11
C PHE A 349 0.09 19.20 6.40
N SER A 350 -1.20 18.88 6.29
CA SER A 350 -2.10 18.69 7.44
C SER A 350 -1.65 17.53 8.33
N MET A 351 -1.21 16.44 7.72
CA MET A 351 -0.65 15.29 8.42
C MET A 351 0.66 15.63 9.16
N ALA A 352 1.56 16.39 8.54
CA ALA A 352 2.80 16.85 9.18
C ALA A 352 2.52 17.76 10.40
N ILE A 353 1.53 18.64 10.30
CA ILE A 353 1.07 19.44 11.43
C ILE A 353 0.47 18.54 12.52
N GLY A 354 -0.33 17.54 12.17
CA GLY A 354 -0.90 16.57 13.11
C GLY A 354 0.16 15.85 13.95
N MET A 355 1.27 15.44 13.33
CA MET A 355 2.42 14.87 14.05
C MET A 355 3.16 15.89 14.93
N GLY A 356 3.18 17.15 14.51
CA GLY A 356 3.86 18.23 15.22
C GLY A 356 3.16 18.67 16.50
N VAL A 357 1.83 18.55 16.57
CA VAL A 357 1.04 19.03 17.72
C VAL A 357 1.46 18.37 19.04
N PRO A 358 1.56 17.04 19.16
CA PRO A 358 2.06 16.42 20.40
C PRO A 358 3.49 16.82 20.73
N LEU A 359 4.37 16.96 19.73
CA LEU A 359 5.78 17.35 19.93
C LEU A 359 5.88 18.76 20.50
N VAL A 360 5.09 19.71 20.00
CA VAL A 360 5.01 21.08 20.52
C VAL A 360 4.45 21.07 21.94
N LEU A 361 3.40 20.28 22.20
CA LEU A 361 2.78 20.18 23.52
C LEU A 361 3.76 19.63 24.57
N VAL A 362 4.51 18.57 24.23
CA VAL A 362 5.56 18.00 25.07
C VAL A 362 6.72 18.98 25.22
N GLY A 363 7.15 19.67 24.16
CA GLY A 363 8.19 20.68 24.21
C GLY A 363 7.86 21.87 25.13
N MET A 364 6.59 22.29 25.18
CA MET A 364 6.12 23.34 26.09
C MET A 364 5.96 22.84 27.54
N GLY A 365 5.70 21.54 27.74
CA GLY A 365 5.52 20.89 29.04
C GLY A 365 6.76 20.19 29.63
N ALA A 366 7.86 20.14 28.88
CA ALA A 366 9.06 19.35 29.20
C ALA A 366 9.75 19.70 30.53
N GLY A 367 9.46 20.87 31.09
CA GLY A 367 10.03 21.30 32.37
C GLY A 367 9.44 20.61 33.61
N ASN A 368 8.25 19.99 33.52
CA ASN A 368 7.54 19.47 34.70
C ASN A 368 7.02 18.02 34.56
N LEU A 369 6.96 17.49 33.33
CA LEU A 369 6.28 16.20 33.05
C LEU A 369 7.24 15.05 32.67
N LEU A 370 8.49 15.34 32.28
CA LEU A 370 9.43 14.31 31.86
C LEU A 370 10.26 13.81 33.06
N PRO A 371 10.15 12.52 33.45
CA PRO A 371 11.00 11.96 34.49
C PRO A 371 12.47 12.03 34.07
N ARG A 372 13.38 12.22 35.04
CA ARG A 372 14.82 12.25 34.78
C ARG A 372 15.23 11.03 33.94
N ALA A 373 16.03 11.26 32.90
CA ALA A 373 16.57 10.20 32.06
C ALA A 373 17.29 9.17 32.94
N GLY A 374 16.70 7.99 33.08
CA GLY A 374 17.21 6.90 33.90
C GLY A 374 17.07 5.56 33.17
N TYR A 375 17.01 4.45 33.92
CA TYR A 375 16.94 3.09 33.37
C TYR A 375 15.77 2.88 32.39
N TRP A 376 14.63 3.54 32.61
CA TRP A 376 13.47 3.45 31.73
C TRP A 376 13.76 3.88 30.29
N LEU A 377 14.59 4.91 30.08
CA LEU A 377 14.93 5.39 28.74
C LEU A 377 15.81 4.39 27.97
N VAL A 378 16.65 3.63 28.69
CA VAL A 378 17.47 2.55 28.10
C VAL A 378 16.59 1.38 27.66
N VAL A 379 15.63 0.97 28.51
CA VAL A 379 14.67 -0.10 28.19
C VAL A 379 13.80 0.28 26.98
N THR A 380 13.27 1.50 26.96
CA THR A 380 12.44 2.00 25.86
C THR A 380 13.20 2.04 24.54
N LYS A 381 14.45 2.54 24.53
CA LYS A 381 15.32 2.52 23.33
C LYS A 381 15.53 1.12 22.78
N ALA A 382 15.79 0.15 23.66
CA ALA A 382 15.99 -1.24 23.24
C ALA A 382 14.74 -1.87 22.62
N ILE A 383 13.56 -1.64 23.23
CA ILE A 383 12.28 -2.13 22.69
C ILE A 383 12.04 -1.56 21.28
N PHE A 384 12.24 -0.26 21.10
CA PHE A 384 12.09 0.36 19.78
C PHE A 384 13.13 -0.10 18.76
N GLY A 385 14.37 -0.39 19.18
CA GLY A 385 15.40 -0.97 18.32
C GLY A 385 14.99 -2.33 17.74
N PHE A 386 14.41 -3.21 18.57
CA PHE A 386 13.89 -4.51 18.10
C PHE A 386 12.69 -4.37 17.16
N ILE A 387 11.77 -3.44 17.44
CA ILE A 387 10.65 -3.14 16.53
C ILE A 387 11.17 -2.63 15.18
N LEU A 388 12.15 -1.72 15.18
CA LEU A 388 12.76 -1.18 13.97
C LEU A 388 13.42 -2.27 13.12
N LEU A 389 14.13 -3.22 13.75
CA LEU A 389 14.69 -4.38 13.05
C LEU A 389 13.61 -5.33 12.52
N GLY A 390 12.51 -5.52 13.25
CA GLY A 390 11.38 -6.31 12.79
C GLY A 390 10.74 -5.73 11.53
N VAL A 391 10.56 -4.40 11.49
CA VAL A 391 10.07 -3.69 10.30
C VAL A 391 11.08 -3.76 9.15
N ALA A 392 12.37 -3.60 9.42
CA ALA A 392 13.41 -3.75 8.40
C ALA A 392 13.40 -5.16 7.79
N LEU A 393 13.27 -6.20 8.62
CA LEU A 393 13.13 -7.57 8.13
C LEU A 393 11.86 -7.77 7.30
N TRP A 394 10.74 -7.21 7.76
CA TRP A 394 9.47 -7.29 7.03
C TRP A 394 9.55 -6.63 5.65
N ILE A 395 10.21 -5.48 5.52
CA ILE A 395 10.42 -4.79 4.24
C ILE A 395 11.32 -5.60 3.29
N VAL A 396 12.32 -6.32 3.81
CA VAL A 396 13.26 -7.10 2.97
C VAL A 396 12.73 -8.50 2.61
N GLN A 397 11.68 -8.98 3.28
CA GLN A 397 11.08 -10.30 2.99
C GLN A 397 10.80 -10.58 1.51
N PRO A 398 10.35 -9.62 0.67
CA PRO A 398 10.13 -9.87 -0.76
C PRO A 398 11.43 -10.10 -1.54
N VAL A 399 12.57 -9.60 -1.06
CA VAL A 399 13.89 -9.68 -1.70
C VAL A 399 14.70 -10.88 -1.20
N LEU A 400 14.37 -11.42 -0.02
CA LEU A 400 15.07 -12.54 0.60
C LEU A 400 14.38 -13.88 0.29
N PRO A 401 15.15 -14.95 0.04
CA PRO A 401 14.57 -16.28 -0.06
C PRO A 401 13.97 -16.69 1.30
N ALA A 402 12.83 -17.40 1.26
CA ALA A 402 12.00 -17.66 2.44
C ALA A 402 12.75 -18.26 3.65
N TRP A 403 13.77 -19.10 3.40
CA TRP A 403 14.61 -19.68 4.45
C TRP A 403 15.41 -18.63 5.22
N LEU A 404 15.97 -17.62 4.52
CA LEU A 404 16.76 -16.56 5.14
C LEU A 404 15.87 -15.61 5.94
N ALA A 405 14.66 -15.34 5.44
CA ALA A 405 13.66 -14.55 6.17
C ALA A 405 13.26 -15.24 7.49
N MET A 406 13.04 -16.56 7.49
CA MET A 406 12.71 -17.30 8.72
C MET A 406 13.87 -17.36 9.71
N VAL A 407 15.11 -17.56 9.23
CA VAL A 407 16.31 -17.50 10.10
C VAL A 407 16.45 -16.11 10.72
N ALA A 408 16.27 -15.05 9.94
CA ALA A 408 16.45 -13.70 10.43
C ALA A 408 15.38 -13.32 11.47
N TRP A 409 14.12 -13.74 11.30
CA TRP A 409 13.08 -13.59 12.32
C TRP A 409 13.39 -14.41 13.59
N ALA A 410 13.85 -15.65 13.45
CA ALA A 410 14.24 -16.47 14.60
C ALA A 410 15.41 -15.85 15.38
N VAL A 411 16.46 -15.40 14.68
CA VAL A 411 17.61 -14.71 15.28
C VAL A 411 17.17 -13.44 16.00
N LEU A 412 16.27 -12.65 15.41
CA LEU A 412 15.73 -11.44 16.04
C LEU A 412 14.95 -11.76 17.32
N LEU A 413 14.06 -12.76 17.31
CA LEU A 413 13.29 -13.17 18.49
C LEU A 413 14.19 -13.72 19.60
N ILE A 414 15.21 -14.50 19.25
CA ILE A 414 16.19 -15.03 20.20
C ILE A 414 17.06 -13.90 20.75
N ALA A 415 17.53 -12.96 19.92
CA ALA A 415 18.28 -11.79 20.37
C ALA A 415 17.46 -10.91 21.32
N ALA A 416 16.16 -10.72 21.04
CA ALA A 416 15.25 -10.03 21.95
C ALA A 416 15.12 -10.77 23.29
N ALA A 417 14.94 -12.09 23.28
CA ALA A 417 14.87 -12.89 24.51
C ALA A 417 16.17 -12.85 25.33
N VAL A 418 17.34 -12.89 24.69
CA VAL A 418 18.64 -12.75 25.38
C VAL A 418 18.77 -11.35 26.00
N PHE A 419 18.37 -10.30 25.29
CA PHE A 419 18.43 -8.93 25.78
C PHE A 419 17.51 -8.67 26.98
N LEU A 420 16.35 -9.34 27.04
CA LEU A 420 15.45 -9.32 28.20
C LEU A 420 15.99 -10.09 29.43
N ARG A 421 17.25 -10.56 29.41
CA ARG A 421 17.92 -11.32 30.48
C ARG A 421 17.13 -12.54 30.92
N THR A 422 16.50 -13.22 29.96
CA THR A 422 15.65 -14.39 30.23
C THR A 422 16.42 -15.52 30.92
N PHE A 423 17.72 -15.64 30.64
CA PHE A 423 18.61 -16.68 31.18
C PHE A 423 19.35 -16.30 32.48
N ASP A 424 19.28 -15.04 32.93
CA ASP A 424 19.91 -14.64 34.20
C ASP A 424 19.04 -15.08 35.39
N SER A 425 19.66 -15.61 36.44
CA SER A 425 18.96 -15.96 37.69
C SER A 425 18.33 -14.71 38.34
N LEU A 426 17.02 -14.76 38.63
CA LEU A 426 16.32 -13.65 39.27
C LEU A 426 16.61 -13.67 40.78
N PRO A 427 16.96 -12.55 41.41
CA PRO A 427 17.03 -12.45 42.88
C PRO A 427 15.66 -12.73 43.50
N ALA A 428 15.63 -13.38 44.66
CA ALA A 428 14.39 -13.77 45.35
C ALA A 428 13.45 -12.57 45.64
N ASP A 429 14.02 -11.37 45.78
CA ASP A 429 13.31 -10.12 46.11
C ASP A 429 12.89 -9.27 44.88
N ALA A 430 12.92 -9.84 43.67
CA ALA A 430 12.54 -9.11 42.47
C ALA A 430 11.03 -8.81 42.43
N GLY A 431 10.67 -7.52 42.26
CA GLY A 431 9.28 -7.04 42.11
C GLY A 431 8.55 -7.57 40.86
N PRO A 432 7.27 -7.19 40.65
CA PRO A 432 6.43 -7.77 39.60
C PRO A 432 6.87 -7.44 38.16
N LEU A 433 7.43 -6.25 37.93
CA LEU A 433 7.89 -5.79 36.60
C LEU A 433 8.99 -6.66 35.97
N PRO A 434 10.13 -6.96 36.65
CA PRO A 434 11.17 -7.82 36.10
C PRO A 434 10.72 -9.28 35.91
N ARG A 435 9.73 -9.75 36.69
CA ARG A 435 9.11 -11.07 36.48
C ARG A 435 8.29 -11.11 35.20
N LEU A 436 7.52 -10.07 34.90
CA LEU A 436 6.74 -9.95 33.66
C LEU A 436 7.64 -9.90 32.42
N GLY A 437 8.75 -9.16 32.49
CA GLY A 437 9.75 -9.10 31.41
C GLY A 437 10.35 -10.48 31.10
N LYS A 438 10.59 -11.30 32.13
CA LYS A 438 11.03 -12.69 31.94
C LYS A 438 10.00 -13.56 31.23
N VAL A 439 8.72 -13.44 31.59
CA VAL A 439 7.64 -14.21 30.94
C VAL A 439 7.58 -13.86 29.45
N VAL A 440 7.64 -12.57 29.11
CA VAL A 440 7.66 -12.11 27.71
C VAL A 440 8.91 -12.63 26.99
N GLY A 441 10.08 -12.58 27.63
CA GLY A 441 11.33 -13.13 27.08
C GLY A 441 11.29 -14.64 26.82
N VAL A 442 10.69 -15.44 27.72
CA VAL A 442 10.51 -16.89 27.56
C VAL A 442 9.55 -17.18 26.40
N VAL A 443 8.45 -16.44 26.30
CA VAL A 443 7.49 -16.60 25.19
C VAL A 443 8.13 -16.27 23.84
N LEU A 444 8.94 -15.21 23.76
CA LEU A 444 9.70 -14.85 22.55
C LEU A 444 10.75 -15.91 22.19
N ALA A 445 11.46 -16.45 23.18
CA ALA A 445 12.43 -17.54 22.97
C ALA A 445 11.76 -18.82 22.46
N LEU A 446 10.62 -19.18 23.05
CA LEU A 446 9.80 -20.32 22.61
C LEU A 446 9.28 -20.10 21.18
N ALA A 447 8.79 -18.90 20.86
CA ALA A 447 8.35 -18.57 19.51
C ALA A 447 9.48 -18.67 18.47
N GLY A 448 10.68 -18.17 18.80
CA GLY A 448 11.87 -18.30 17.95
C GLY A 448 12.33 -19.75 17.77
N ALA A 449 12.33 -20.54 18.85
CA ALA A 449 12.65 -21.97 18.80
C ALA A 449 11.63 -22.76 17.97
N VAL A 450 10.33 -22.45 18.12
CA VAL A 450 9.26 -23.04 17.31
C VAL A 450 9.41 -22.71 15.83
N GLN A 451 9.87 -21.49 15.49
CA GLN A 451 10.17 -21.13 14.10
C GLN A 451 11.34 -21.93 13.51
N LEU A 452 12.39 -22.19 14.29
CA LEU A 452 13.51 -23.05 13.89
C LEU A 452 13.09 -24.51 13.70
N VAL A 453 12.24 -25.04 14.60
CA VAL A 453 11.67 -26.39 14.48
C VAL A 453 10.73 -26.49 13.28
N GLY A 454 9.93 -25.45 13.02
CA GLY A 454 9.07 -25.37 11.84
C GLY A 454 9.83 -25.38 10.51
N MET A 455 11.01 -24.75 10.48
CA MET A 455 11.93 -24.80 9.34
C MET A 455 12.52 -26.21 9.16
N ALA A 456 12.94 -26.87 10.24
CA ALA A 456 13.41 -28.25 10.19
C ALA A 456 12.31 -29.22 9.69
N ALA A 457 11.04 -28.87 9.91
CA ALA A 457 9.88 -29.59 9.38
C ALA A 457 9.42 -29.13 7.96
N GLY A 458 10.18 -28.28 7.27
CA GLY A 458 9.91 -27.85 5.90
C GLY A 458 8.88 -26.72 5.74
N GLY A 459 8.48 -26.06 6.82
CA GLY A 459 7.61 -24.89 6.76
C GLY A 459 8.29 -23.70 6.07
N ARG A 460 7.58 -23.04 5.15
CA ARG A 460 8.07 -21.86 4.40
C ARG A 460 7.44 -20.53 4.86
N ASP A 461 6.66 -20.55 5.94
CA ASP A 461 5.91 -19.37 6.42
C ASP A 461 6.27 -18.97 7.87
N PRO A 462 6.76 -17.73 8.10
CA PRO A 462 7.00 -17.17 9.44
C PRO A 462 5.77 -17.19 10.35
N LEU A 463 4.58 -17.01 9.79
CA LEU A 463 3.30 -16.90 10.53
C LEU A 463 2.66 -18.25 10.86
N GLN A 464 3.11 -19.36 10.23
CA GLN A 464 2.60 -20.71 10.49
C GLN A 464 3.73 -21.74 10.59
N PRO A 465 4.62 -21.61 11.59
CA PRO A 465 5.79 -22.48 11.72
C PRO A 465 5.43 -23.97 11.91
N LEU A 466 4.28 -24.30 12.51
CA LEU A 466 3.87 -25.68 12.77
C LEU A 466 3.12 -26.36 11.61
N ALA A 467 2.83 -25.68 10.49
CA ALA A 467 2.08 -26.29 9.38
C ALA A 467 2.80 -27.50 8.76
N GLY A 468 4.14 -27.55 8.82
CA GLY A 468 4.94 -28.70 8.42
C GLY A 468 4.91 -29.85 9.42
N VAL A 469 4.84 -29.56 10.72
CA VAL A 469 4.81 -30.57 11.80
C VAL A 469 3.46 -31.29 11.85
N MET A 470 2.34 -30.56 11.73
CA MET A 470 1.01 -31.19 11.68
C MET A 470 0.83 -32.09 10.46
N ARG A 471 1.47 -31.77 9.32
CA ARG A 471 1.53 -32.60 8.11
C ARG A 471 2.40 -33.85 8.25
N ALA A 472 3.40 -33.83 9.12
CA ALA A 472 4.26 -34.99 9.40
C ALA A 472 3.62 -35.97 10.40
N SER A 473 2.78 -35.46 11.33
CA SER A 473 2.10 -36.28 12.35
C SER A 473 0.84 -37.00 11.85
N THR A 474 0.20 -36.52 10.79
CA THR A 474 -0.87 -37.24 10.10
C THR A 474 -0.26 -37.97 8.91
N GLY A 475 0.02 -39.27 9.06
CA GLY A 475 0.58 -40.14 8.02
C GLY A 475 -0.30 -40.35 6.77
N GLY A 476 -1.09 -39.36 6.38
CA GLY A 476 -1.78 -39.30 5.11
C GLY A 476 -0.87 -38.66 4.07
N GLN A 477 -0.21 -39.47 3.26
CA GLN A 477 0.21 -39.07 1.91
C GLN A 477 -1.05 -38.71 1.11
N SER A 478 -1.57 -37.50 1.30
CA SER A 478 -2.36 -36.85 0.26
C SER A 478 -1.36 -36.14 -0.64
N ASP A 479 -1.34 -36.53 -1.91
CA ASP A 479 -0.60 -35.87 -2.98
C ASP A 479 -1.13 -34.43 -3.15
N THR A 480 -0.71 -33.54 -2.24
CA THR A 480 -0.84 -32.09 -2.40
C THR A 480 0.29 -31.59 -3.28
N ARG A 481 0.50 -32.21 -4.45
CA ARG A 481 1.13 -31.50 -5.55
C ARG A 481 0.17 -30.37 -5.93
N GLY A 482 0.61 -29.15 -5.64
CA GLY A 482 -0.03 -27.94 -6.14
C GLY A 482 -0.10 -27.99 -7.66
N VAL A 483 -0.92 -27.11 -8.21
CA VAL A 483 -1.07 -26.94 -9.65
C VAL A 483 0.30 -26.61 -10.26
N VAL A 484 0.80 -27.44 -11.19
CA VAL A 484 2.14 -27.25 -11.77
C VAL A 484 2.02 -26.32 -12.97
N PHE A 485 2.54 -25.11 -12.82
CA PHE A 485 2.62 -24.12 -13.89
C PHE A 485 3.90 -24.29 -14.69
N ARG A 486 3.78 -24.20 -16.03
CA ARG A 486 4.94 -24.05 -16.91
C ARG A 486 5.28 -22.57 -17.03
N ARG A 487 6.47 -22.17 -16.59
CA ARG A 487 6.89 -20.77 -16.71
C ARG A 487 7.19 -20.40 -18.16
N VAL A 488 6.78 -19.20 -18.53
CA VAL A 488 7.00 -18.56 -19.83
C VAL A 488 7.54 -17.15 -19.60
N LYS A 489 8.49 -16.72 -20.43
CA LYS A 489 9.19 -15.43 -20.26
C LYS A 489 8.91 -14.42 -21.36
N SER A 490 8.46 -14.86 -22.53
CA SER A 490 8.26 -13.99 -23.68
C SER A 490 6.91 -14.20 -24.35
N VAL A 491 6.52 -13.21 -25.14
CA VAL A 491 5.33 -13.24 -25.99
C VAL A 491 5.36 -14.44 -26.95
N SER A 492 6.53 -14.72 -27.54
CA SER A 492 6.68 -15.85 -28.47
C SER A 492 6.52 -17.20 -27.78
N GLU A 493 7.05 -17.37 -26.57
CA GLU A 493 6.86 -18.60 -25.80
C GLU A 493 5.40 -18.84 -25.44
N VAL A 494 4.64 -17.79 -25.13
CA VAL A 494 3.19 -17.89 -24.91
C VAL A 494 2.49 -18.33 -26.19
N ASP A 495 2.80 -17.74 -27.34
CA ASP A 495 2.17 -18.08 -28.61
C ASP A 495 2.48 -19.50 -29.08
N ASP A 496 3.72 -19.95 -28.89
CA ASP A 496 4.11 -21.31 -29.19
C ASP A 496 3.41 -22.31 -28.26
N ALA A 497 3.27 -21.97 -26.97
CA ALA A 497 2.53 -22.78 -26.02
C ALA A 497 1.04 -22.90 -26.38
N VAL A 498 0.40 -21.79 -26.71
CA VAL A 498 -1.02 -21.75 -27.10
C VAL A 498 -1.26 -22.55 -28.37
N ARG A 499 -0.40 -22.39 -29.38
CA ARG A 499 -0.48 -23.16 -30.63
C ARG A 499 -0.28 -24.66 -30.43
N THR A 500 0.62 -25.05 -29.54
CA THR A 500 0.86 -26.46 -29.21
C THR A 500 -0.34 -27.05 -28.48
N ALA A 501 -0.93 -26.30 -27.56
CA ALA A 501 -2.11 -26.73 -26.82
C ALA A 501 -3.35 -26.85 -27.72
N SER A 502 -3.57 -25.89 -28.63
CA SER A 502 -4.68 -25.92 -29.58
C SER A 502 -4.56 -27.06 -30.59
N ALA A 503 -3.35 -27.43 -31.00
CA ALA A 503 -3.11 -28.62 -31.83
C ALA A 503 -3.55 -29.93 -31.13
N THR A 504 -3.54 -29.94 -29.78
CA THR A 504 -4.03 -31.06 -28.96
C THR A 504 -5.48 -30.87 -28.48
N GLY A 505 -6.16 -29.79 -28.89
CA GLY A 505 -7.53 -29.47 -28.48
C GLY A 505 -7.67 -29.13 -27.00
N ARG A 506 -6.61 -28.66 -26.34
CA ARG A 506 -6.61 -28.35 -24.90
C ARG A 506 -6.65 -26.84 -24.67
N PRO A 507 -7.52 -26.34 -23.77
CA PRO A 507 -7.54 -24.93 -23.40
C PRO A 507 -6.28 -24.55 -22.61
N VAL A 508 -5.94 -23.25 -22.61
CA VAL A 508 -4.78 -22.71 -21.91
C VAL A 508 -5.20 -21.66 -20.89
N MET A 509 -4.60 -21.71 -19.71
CA MET A 509 -4.68 -20.66 -18.70
C MET A 509 -3.30 -20.04 -18.53
N LEU A 510 -3.21 -18.74 -18.75
CA LEU A 510 -2.00 -17.95 -18.54
C LEU A 510 -2.18 -17.08 -17.29
N ASP A 511 -1.42 -17.39 -16.25
CA ASP A 511 -1.38 -16.65 -15.00
C ASP A 511 -0.22 -15.65 -14.99
N PHE A 512 -0.47 -14.40 -14.61
CA PHE A 512 0.55 -13.36 -14.43
C PHE A 512 0.89 -13.25 -12.95
N TYR A 513 2.16 -13.52 -12.63
CA TYR A 513 2.67 -13.65 -11.27
C TYR A 513 3.85 -12.71 -11.03
N ALA A 514 4.01 -12.26 -9.77
CA ALA A 514 5.27 -11.69 -9.30
C ALA A 514 5.53 -12.01 -7.81
N ASP A 515 6.80 -12.14 -7.41
CA ASP A 515 7.18 -12.41 -6.02
C ASP A 515 6.82 -11.27 -5.06
N TRP A 516 6.74 -10.03 -5.56
CA TRP A 516 6.34 -8.85 -4.77
C TRP A 516 4.81 -8.72 -4.66
N CYS A 517 4.04 -9.50 -5.41
CA CYS A 517 2.59 -9.41 -5.46
C CYS A 517 1.93 -10.24 -4.35
N VAL A 518 1.43 -9.56 -3.31
CA VAL A 518 0.75 -10.21 -2.16
C VAL A 518 -0.51 -10.96 -2.62
N SER A 519 -1.33 -10.36 -3.47
CA SER A 519 -2.56 -10.96 -4.00
C SER A 519 -2.30 -12.19 -4.86
N CYS A 520 -1.14 -12.28 -5.51
CA CYS A 520 -0.72 -13.46 -6.27
C CYS A 520 -0.45 -14.64 -5.32
N LYS A 521 0.30 -14.39 -4.25
CA LYS A 521 0.57 -15.40 -3.20
C LYS A 521 -0.72 -15.83 -2.50
N GLU A 522 -1.65 -14.90 -2.31
CA GLU A 522 -2.97 -15.19 -1.76
C GLU A 522 -3.77 -16.12 -2.68
N MET A 523 -3.76 -15.86 -4.00
CA MET A 523 -4.38 -16.72 -5.00
C MET A 523 -3.75 -18.12 -5.05
N GLU A 524 -2.42 -18.22 -5.01
CA GLU A 524 -1.72 -19.51 -4.96
C GLU A 524 -2.10 -20.32 -3.71
N ARG A 525 -2.28 -19.65 -2.55
CA ARG A 525 -2.55 -20.30 -1.27
C ARG A 525 -4.02 -20.64 -1.05
N LEU A 526 -4.93 -19.78 -1.48
CA LEU A 526 -6.37 -19.89 -1.17
C LEU A 526 -7.20 -20.40 -2.35
N THR A 527 -6.72 -20.22 -3.59
CA THR A 527 -7.50 -20.54 -4.80
C THR A 527 -6.92 -21.75 -5.52
N PHE A 528 -5.62 -21.77 -5.81
CA PHE A 528 -5.00 -22.88 -6.55
C PHE A 528 -4.76 -24.16 -5.72
N THR A 529 -4.85 -24.08 -4.40
CA THR A 529 -4.79 -25.25 -3.51
C THR A 529 -6.15 -25.95 -3.34
N ASP A 530 -7.27 -25.30 -3.68
CA ASP A 530 -8.61 -25.87 -3.54
C ASP A 530 -8.78 -27.09 -4.46
N ALA A 531 -9.24 -28.20 -3.91
CA ALA A 531 -9.39 -29.46 -4.65
C ALA A 531 -10.32 -29.33 -5.87
N ARG A 532 -11.34 -28.48 -5.80
CA ARG A 532 -12.30 -28.25 -6.89
C ARG A 532 -11.66 -27.47 -8.02
N VAL A 533 -10.82 -26.49 -7.70
CA VAL A 533 -10.04 -25.72 -8.68
C VAL A 533 -9.01 -26.62 -9.36
N ARG A 534 -8.28 -27.44 -8.59
CA ARG A 534 -7.33 -28.42 -9.16
C ARG A 534 -8.00 -29.40 -10.12
N ALA A 535 -9.18 -29.92 -9.76
CA ALA A 535 -9.93 -30.83 -10.61
C ALA A 535 -10.39 -30.15 -11.92
N ALA A 536 -10.85 -28.90 -11.84
CA ALA A 536 -11.28 -28.14 -13.01
C ALA A 536 -10.12 -27.74 -13.94
N LEU A 537 -8.90 -27.62 -13.41
CA LEU A 537 -7.70 -27.27 -14.17
C LEU A 537 -6.92 -28.50 -14.70
N ALA A 538 -7.35 -29.73 -14.41
CA ALA A 538 -6.62 -30.95 -14.78
C ALA A 538 -6.41 -31.10 -16.30
N ASP A 539 -7.42 -30.73 -17.10
CA ASP A 539 -7.37 -30.82 -18.56
C ASP A 539 -6.85 -29.55 -19.24
N VAL A 540 -6.58 -28.49 -18.46
CA VAL A 540 -6.11 -27.19 -18.93
C VAL A 540 -4.58 -27.15 -18.95
N VAL A 541 -3.98 -26.53 -19.97
CA VAL A 541 -2.55 -26.26 -20.00
C VAL A 541 -2.28 -24.98 -19.21
N LEU A 542 -1.43 -25.07 -18.18
CA LEU A 542 -1.23 -24.01 -17.21
C LEU A 542 0.13 -23.35 -17.45
N LEU A 543 0.09 -22.09 -17.84
CA LEU A 543 1.24 -21.24 -18.08
C LEU A 543 1.31 -20.17 -17.01
N GLN A 544 2.51 -19.81 -16.57
CA GLN A 544 2.73 -18.70 -15.65
C GLN A 544 3.78 -17.75 -16.24
N ALA A 545 3.38 -16.50 -16.48
CA ALA A 545 4.28 -15.41 -16.81
C ALA A 545 4.77 -14.78 -15.50
N ASP A 546 6.05 -14.98 -15.21
CA ASP A 546 6.71 -14.41 -14.03
C ASP A 546 7.30 -13.04 -14.38
N VAL A 547 6.59 -11.98 -14.01
CA VAL A 547 6.95 -10.58 -14.28
C VAL A 547 7.66 -9.93 -13.09
N THR A 548 8.27 -10.72 -12.20
CA THR A 548 8.97 -10.20 -11.01
C THR A 548 10.11 -9.24 -11.36
N ALA A 549 10.78 -9.47 -12.49
CA ALA A 549 11.95 -8.69 -12.90
C ALA A 549 11.61 -7.37 -13.60
N ASP A 550 10.37 -7.20 -14.08
CA ASP A 550 9.92 -6.05 -14.89
C ASP A 550 10.88 -5.71 -16.05
N ASN A 551 11.33 -6.75 -16.76
CA ASN A 551 12.21 -6.59 -17.92
C ASN A 551 11.41 -6.24 -19.20
N ALA A 552 12.10 -5.98 -20.31
CA ALA A 552 11.46 -5.58 -21.57
C ALA A 552 10.46 -6.64 -22.11
N ASP A 553 10.73 -7.93 -21.90
CA ASP A 553 9.84 -9.02 -22.30
C ASP A 553 8.59 -9.08 -21.40
N ASP A 554 8.77 -8.83 -20.09
CA ASP A 554 7.68 -8.76 -19.11
C ASP A 554 6.72 -7.59 -19.45
N GLN A 555 7.27 -6.42 -19.78
CA GLN A 555 6.48 -5.26 -20.19
C GLN A 555 5.79 -5.49 -21.54
N ALA A 556 6.44 -6.18 -22.48
CA ALA A 556 5.83 -6.56 -23.75
C ALA A 556 4.65 -7.52 -23.54
N LEU A 557 4.77 -8.49 -22.63
CA LEU A 557 3.70 -9.40 -22.24
C LEU A 557 2.52 -8.63 -21.62
N LEU A 558 2.77 -7.80 -20.60
CA LEU A 558 1.72 -7.01 -19.94
C LEU A 558 1.01 -6.08 -20.94
N LYS A 559 1.77 -5.39 -21.81
CA LYS A 559 1.23 -4.50 -22.84
C LYS A 559 0.38 -5.23 -23.86
N ARG A 560 0.80 -6.42 -24.30
CA ARG A 560 0.05 -7.24 -25.25
C ARG A 560 -1.34 -7.60 -24.75
N PHE A 561 -1.47 -7.91 -23.47
CA PHE A 561 -2.75 -8.30 -22.87
C PHE A 561 -3.50 -7.14 -22.20
N GLY A 562 -2.98 -5.91 -22.30
CA GLY A 562 -3.58 -4.71 -21.70
C GLY A 562 -3.67 -4.78 -20.18
N LEU A 563 -2.64 -5.34 -19.54
CA LEU A 563 -2.54 -5.52 -18.10
C LEU A 563 -1.57 -4.50 -17.49
N PHE A 564 -1.96 -3.90 -16.37
CA PHE A 564 -1.10 -2.96 -15.62
C PHE A 564 -0.14 -3.68 -14.67
N GLY A 565 -0.44 -4.92 -14.29
CA GLY A 565 0.37 -5.72 -13.39
C GLY A 565 -0.38 -6.97 -12.90
N PRO A 566 0.30 -7.83 -12.12
CA PRO A 566 -0.28 -9.03 -11.55
C PRO A 566 -1.08 -8.73 -10.25
N PRO A 567 -1.98 -9.64 -9.80
CA PRO A 567 -2.34 -10.90 -10.44
C PRO A 567 -3.37 -10.68 -11.56
N ALA A 568 -3.18 -11.39 -12.66
CA ALA A 568 -4.16 -11.46 -13.73
C ALA A 568 -4.11 -12.83 -14.38
N THR A 569 -5.25 -13.38 -14.75
CA THR A 569 -5.34 -14.67 -15.42
C THR A 569 -6.10 -14.50 -16.74
N ILE A 570 -5.45 -14.87 -17.83
CA ILE A 570 -5.98 -14.87 -19.19
C ILE A 570 -6.25 -16.32 -19.61
N PHE A 571 -7.35 -16.53 -20.33
CA PHE A 571 -7.75 -17.86 -20.79
C PHE A 571 -7.76 -17.90 -22.32
N PHE A 572 -7.37 -19.03 -22.88
CA PHE A 572 -7.48 -19.36 -24.29
C PHE A 572 -8.32 -20.62 -24.43
N ASP A 573 -9.23 -20.63 -25.39
CA ASP A 573 -10.06 -21.79 -25.70
C ASP A 573 -9.25 -22.91 -26.40
N ALA A 574 -9.91 -24.03 -26.68
CA ALA A 574 -9.29 -25.19 -27.35
C ALA A 574 -8.85 -24.89 -28.80
N GLN A 575 -9.36 -23.80 -29.39
CA GLN A 575 -9.00 -23.33 -30.73
C GLN A 575 -7.81 -22.36 -30.70
N GLY A 576 -7.33 -21.99 -29.50
CA GLY A 576 -6.24 -21.05 -29.30
C GLY A 576 -6.67 -19.58 -29.40
N SER A 577 -7.98 -19.30 -29.42
CA SER A 577 -8.51 -17.94 -29.36
C SER A 577 -8.64 -17.48 -27.91
N GLN A 578 -8.34 -16.21 -27.66
CA GLN A 578 -8.43 -15.65 -26.30
C GLN A 578 -9.89 -15.54 -25.88
N ALA A 579 -10.22 -16.09 -24.72
CA ALA A 579 -11.56 -15.98 -24.15
C ALA A 579 -11.84 -14.54 -23.69
N PRO A 580 -13.09 -14.04 -23.82
CA PRO A 580 -13.44 -12.68 -23.39
C PRO A 580 -13.44 -12.52 -21.87
N ALA A 581 -13.59 -13.62 -21.12
CA ALA A 581 -13.49 -13.61 -19.67
C ALA A 581 -12.02 -13.61 -19.25
N ARG A 582 -11.63 -12.65 -18.43
CA ARG A 582 -10.33 -12.53 -17.75
C ARG A 582 -10.54 -12.30 -16.27
N VAL A 583 -9.61 -12.77 -15.45
CA VAL A 583 -9.57 -12.49 -14.01
C VAL A 583 -8.48 -11.45 -13.77
N VAL A 584 -8.81 -10.37 -13.08
CA VAL A 584 -7.85 -9.32 -12.70
C VAL A 584 -8.01 -9.08 -11.21
N GLY A 585 -6.93 -9.21 -10.46
CA GLY A 585 -6.95 -9.20 -9.00
C GLY A 585 -7.16 -10.59 -8.40
N PHE A 586 -7.20 -10.65 -7.07
CA PHE A 586 -7.44 -11.87 -6.32
C PHE A 586 -8.92 -12.28 -6.37
N GLU A 587 -9.17 -13.52 -6.76
CA GLU A 587 -10.49 -14.17 -6.63
C GLU A 587 -10.37 -15.42 -5.74
N ARG A 588 -11.31 -15.58 -4.80
CA ARG A 588 -11.44 -16.82 -4.02
C ARG A 588 -11.93 -17.98 -4.90
N ALA A 589 -11.70 -19.22 -4.46
CA ALA A 589 -12.02 -20.46 -5.19
C ALA A 589 -13.42 -20.49 -5.85
N ASP A 590 -14.48 -20.10 -5.13
CA ASP A 590 -15.85 -20.15 -5.69
C ASP A 590 -16.05 -19.18 -6.85
N THR A 591 -15.52 -17.96 -6.73
CA THR A 591 -15.58 -16.92 -7.76
C THR A 591 -14.71 -17.32 -8.94
N PHE A 592 -13.50 -17.81 -8.68
CA PHE A 592 -12.58 -18.27 -9.71
C PHE A 592 -13.16 -19.42 -10.54
N LEU A 593 -13.83 -20.39 -9.92
CA LEU A 593 -14.53 -21.47 -10.63
C LEU A 593 -15.64 -20.94 -11.56
N ALA A 594 -16.37 -19.90 -11.13
CA ALA A 594 -17.38 -19.27 -11.97
C ALA A 594 -16.75 -18.49 -13.15
N SER A 595 -15.61 -17.86 -12.93
CA SER A 595 -14.81 -17.20 -13.98
C SER A 595 -14.25 -18.23 -14.97
N LEU A 596 -13.71 -19.35 -14.49
CA LEU A 596 -13.19 -20.45 -15.30
C LEU A 596 -14.27 -21.06 -16.20
N ARG A 597 -15.48 -21.31 -15.67
CA ARG A 597 -16.62 -21.82 -16.47
C ARG A 597 -17.09 -20.84 -17.53
N ARG A 598 -17.05 -19.53 -17.25
CA ARG A 598 -17.38 -18.48 -18.24
C ARG A 598 -16.31 -18.38 -19.33
N ALA A 599 -15.06 -18.66 -19.00
CA ALA A 599 -13.93 -18.56 -19.94
C ALA A 599 -13.78 -19.80 -20.84
N LEU A 600 -13.88 -21.00 -20.27
CA LEU A 600 -13.58 -22.26 -20.95
C LEU A 600 -14.82 -23.13 -21.24
N GLY A 601 -16.01 -22.66 -20.89
CA GLY A 601 -17.24 -23.46 -20.94
C GLY A 601 -17.26 -24.52 -19.83
N THR A 602 -18.26 -25.41 -19.85
CA THR A 602 -18.31 -26.54 -18.91
C THR A 602 -17.22 -27.55 -19.26
N VAL A 603 -16.03 -27.38 -18.68
CA VAL A 603 -15.08 -28.48 -18.51
C VAL A 603 -15.77 -29.47 -17.58
N GLN A 604 -16.46 -30.45 -18.16
CA GLN A 604 -17.12 -31.50 -17.38
C GLN A 604 -16.03 -32.28 -16.68
N ALA A 605 -15.97 -32.15 -15.35
CA ALA A 605 -15.22 -33.07 -14.52
C ALA A 605 -15.72 -34.48 -14.83
N LYS A 606 -14.89 -35.28 -15.51
CA LYS A 606 -15.18 -36.70 -15.71
C LYS A 606 -15.30 -37.31 -14.31
N PRO A 607 -16.45 -37.91 -13.94
CA PRO A 607 -16.59 -38.52 -12.63
C PRO A 607 -15.53 -39.63 -12.50
N SER A 608 -14.77 -39.57 -11.41
CA SER A 608 -13.87 -40.63 -11.00
C SER A 608 -14.65 -41.93 -10.91
N THR A 609 -14.27 -42.92 -11.74
CA THR A 609 -14.71 -44.31 -11.60
C THR A 609 -13.71 -45.05 -10.73
#